data_AF-A0A132F1G0-F1
#
_entry.id   AF-A0A132F1G0-F1
#
_cell.length_a   1.000
_cell.length_b   1.000
_cell.length_c   1.000
_cell.angle_alpha   90.00
_cell.angle_beta   90.00
_cell.angle_gamma   90.00
#
_symmetry.space_group_name_H-M   'P 1'
#
loop_
_entity.id
_entity.type
_entity.pdbx_description
1 polymer ?
#
loop_
_entity_poly.entity_id
_entity_poly.type
_entity_poly.pdbx_seq_one_letter_code
_entity_poly.pdbx_strand_id
1 'polypeptide(L)'
;MQSNSRIGFNTDDIDGDAADADDLNTTVQFDVATGRITFHAAWAVAPDAPPDAARHAVVLALDSDTMERYADLDEGARMRVHAMLHDRVQQMLDELPGLDDERTLTVELTDAMLDVACRLQ
;
A
#
# COMPACT_ATOMS: atom_id res chain seq x y z
N MET A 1 41.68 -7.85 -18.37
CA MET A 1 41.29 -7.20 -17.11
C MET A 1 39.80 -6.90 -17.19
N GLN A 2 38.96 -7.80 -16.66
CA GLN A 2 37.54 -7.58 -16.47
C GLN A 2 37.16 -8.27 -15.17
N SER A 3 36.78 -7.49 -14.16
CA SER A 3 36.15 -7.98 -12.93
C SER A 3 34.86 -7.20 -12.76
N ASN A 4 33.74 -7.88 -13.01
CA ASN A 4 32.40 -7.38 -12.72
C ASN A 4 32.13 -7.56 -11.23
N SER A 5 31.91 -6.45 -10.51
CA SER A 5 31.38 -6.48 -9.15
C SER A 5 29.86 -6.68 -9.20
N ARG A 6 29.39 -7.87 -8.84
CA ARG A 6 27.98 -8.11 -8.50
C ARG A 6 27.83 -7.91 -6.99
N ILE A 7 27.08 -6.89 -6.58
CA ILE A 7 26.65 -6.71 -5.20
C ILE A 7 25.44 -7.64 -5.02
N GLY A 8 25.65 -8.79 -4.40
CA GLY A 8 24.57 -9.67 -3.94
C GLY A 8 24.09 -9.18 -2.58
N PHE A 9 22.85 -8.71 -2.51
CA PHE A 9 22.18 -8.40 -1.26
C PHE A 9 21.76 -9.74 -0.63
N ASN A 10 22.38 -10.10 0.50
CA ASN A 10 22.13 -11.36 1.21
C ASN A 10 20.92 -11.19 2.13
N THR A 11 19.74 -11.63 1.68
CA THR A 11 18.50 -11.65 2.47
C THR A 11 18.45 -12.91 3.33
N ASP A 12 19.19 -12.93 4.43
CA ASP A 12 19.14 -14.04 5.39
C ASP A 12 19.49 -13.49 6.79
N ASP A 13 18.57 -12.72 7.38
CA ASP A 13 18.47 -12.45 8.84
C ASP A 13 17.25 -11.55 9.17
N ILE A 14 16.04 -12.03 8.89
CA ILE A 14 14.81 -11.48 9.49
C ILE A 14 14.09 -12.65 10.18
N ASP A 15 14.62 -13.07 11.33
CA ASP A 15 13.93 -13.95 12.26
C ASP A 15 13.01 -13.08 13.14
N GLY A 16 11.89 -12.66 12.54
CA GLY A 16 10.79 -11.99 13.21
C GLY A 16 9.60 -12.93 13.21
N ASP A 17 9.28 -13.44 14.40
CA ASP A 17 8.06 -14.17 14.76
C ASP A 17 6.88 -13.82 13.83
N ALA A 18 6.64 -14.70 12.85
CA ALA A 18 5.56 -14.60 11.89
C ALA A 18 4.23 -14.96 12.59
N ALA A 19 3.78 -14.06 13.47
CA ALA A 19 2.42 -14.05 13.94
C ALA A 19 1.52 -13.74 12.74
N ASP A 20 0.90 -14.79 12.19
CA ASP A 20 -0.20 -14.76 11.21
C ASP A 20 -0.16 -13.52 10.30
N ALA A 21 0.83 -13.49 9.40
CA ALA A 21 0.68 -12.73 8.17
C ALA A 21 -0.42 -13.43 7.38
N ASP A 22 -1.67 -13.11 7.74
CA ASP A 22 -2.84 -13.30 6.90
C ASP A 22 -2.40 -12.96 5.48
N ASP A 23 -2.66 -13.88 4.53
CA ASP A 23 -2.15 -13.95 3.15
C ASP A 23 -2.40 -12.63 2.38
N LEU A 24 -1.66 -11.58 2.76
CA LEU A 24 -1.82 -10.22 2.27
C LEU A 24 -1.14 -10.22 0.91
N ASN A 25 -1.91 -10.67 -0.09
CA ASN A 25 -1.51 -10.74 -1.47
C ASN A 25 -1.31 -9.32 -2.02
N THR A 26 -0.17 -8.73 -1.64
CA THR A 26 0.21 -7.37 -2.00
C THR A 26 0.95 -7.42 -3.33
N THR A 27 0.32 -6.96 -4.40
CA THR A 27 0.95 -6.89 -5.72
C THR A 27 1.31 -5.44 -6.03
N VAL A 28 2.53 -5.20 -6.51
CA VAL A 28 2.97 -3.88 -6.96
C VAL A 28 3.10 -3.88 -8.48
N GLN A 29 2.50 -2.89 -9.13
CA GLN A 29 2.57 -2.68 -10.57
C GLN A 29 3.15 -1.29 -10.85
N PHE A 30 4.03 -1.21 -11.85
CA PHE A 30 4.61 0.05 -12.31
C PHE A 30 4.35 0.23 -13.80
N ASP A 31 3.65 1.29 -14.15
CA ASP A 31 3.44 1.70 -15.54
C ASP A 31 4.58 2.63 -15.97
N VAL A 32 5.46 2.11 -16.85
CA VAL A 32 6.63 2.84 -17.36
C VAL A 32 6.23 3.97 -18.33
N ALA A 33 5.06 3.89 -18.96
CA ALA A 33 4.60 4.91 -19.89
C ALA A 33 4.05 6.13 -19.17
N THR A 34 3.38 5.94 -18.03
CA THR A 34 2.79 7.03 -17.24
C THR A 34 3.58 7.40 -15.99
N GLY A 35 4.55 6.58 -15.57
CA GLY A 35 5.26 6.76 -14.30
C GLY A 35 4.42 6.42 -13.07
N ARG A 36 3.27 5.74 -13.25
CA ARG A 36 2.31 5.47 -12.17
C ARG A 36 2.63 4.15 -11.49
N ILE A 37 2.70 4.17 -10.17
CA ILE A 37 2.87 3.01 -9.30
C ILE A 37 1.50 2.66 -8.72
N THR A 38 1.20 1.37 -8.64
CA THR A 38 -0.05 0.86 -8.10
C THR A 38 0.22 -0.30 -7.15
N PHE A 39 -0.21 -0.17 -5.91
CA PHE A 39 -0.15 -1.20 -4.87
C PHE A 39 -1.53 -1.78 -4.69
N HIS A 40 -1.67 -3.08 -4.88
CA HIS A 40 -2.90 -3.81 -4.67
C HIS A 40 -2.77 -4.61 -3.38
N ALA A 41 -3.56 -4.28 -2.36
CA ALA A 41 -3.66 -5.04 -1.12
C ALA A 41 -5.04 -5.69 -1.04
N ALA A 42 -5.09 -7.02 -1.15
CA ALA A 42 -6.31 -7.77 -0.88
C ALA A 42 -6.56 -7.84 0.64
N TRP A 43 -7.80 -7.72 1.08
CA TRP A 43 -8.22 -7.91 2.46
C TRP A 43 -9.51 -8.74 2.51
N ALA A 44 -9.56 -9.71 3.41
CA ALA A 44 -10.77 -10.48 3.69
C ALA A 44 -11.63 -9.74 4.71
N VAL A 45 -12.97 -9.81 4.56
CA VAL A 45 -13.92 -9.10 5.43
C VAL A 45 -13.96 -9.63 6.86
N ALA A 46 -13.42 -10.82 7.13
CA ALA A 46 -13.31 -11.35 8.49
C ALA A 46 -12.23 -12.43 8.56
N PRO A 47 -11.56 -12.60 9.71
CA PRO A 47 -10.59 -13.68 9.94
C PRO A 47 -11.23 -15.08 9.89
N ASP A 48 -12.56 -15.18 9.92
CA ASP A 48 -13.32 -16.44 9.86
C ASP A 48 -14.14 -16.57 8.56
N ALA A 49 -13.80 -15.77 7.53
CA ALA A 49 -14.49 -15.81 6.25
C ALA A 49 -14.12 -17.10 5.48
N PRO A 50 -15.10 -17.78 4.84
CA PRO A 50 -14.80 -18.96 4.04
C PRO A 50 -13.82 -18.64 2.91
N PRO A 51 -13.05 -19.63 2.40
CA PRO A 51 -12.03 -19.40 1.36
C PRO A 51 -12.61 -18.90 0.02
N ASP A 52 -13.93 -19.02 -0.17
CA ASP A 52 -14.70 -18.52 -1.32
C ASP A 52 -15.43 -17.20 -1.01
N ALA A 53 -15.15 -16.58 0.14
CA ALA A 53 -15.65 -15.25 0.46
C ALA A 53 -15.05 -14.21 -0.48
N ALA A 54 -15.87 -13.24 -0.89
CA ALA A 54 -15.45 -12.11 -1.70
C ALA A 54 -14.21 -11.43 -1.08
N ARG A 55 -13.10 -11.40 -1.84
CA ARG A 55 -11.85 -10.78 -1.41
C ARG A 55 -11.86 -9.33 -1.86
N HIS A 56 -12.15 -8.40 -0.96
CA HIS A 56 -12.02 -7.00 -1.31
C HIS A 56 -10.55 -6.63 -1.52
N ALA A 57 -10.32 -5.56 -2.27
CA ALA A 57 -8.99 -5.05 -2.49
C ALA A 57 -8.97 -3.53 -2.36
N VAL A 58 -7.85 -3.02 -1.84
CA VAL A 58 -7.50 -1.60 -1.92
C VAL A 58 -6.35 -1.46 -2.89
N VAL A 59 -6.54 -0.59 -3.87
CA VAL A 59 -5.57 -0.22 -4.88
C VAL A 59 -5.10 1.19 -4.57
N LEU A 60 -3.89 1.31 -4.04
CA LEU A 60 -3.23 2.60 -3.84
C LEU A 60 -2.45 2.96 -5.09
N ALA A 61 -2.75 4.11 -5.68
CA ALA A 61 -2.02 4.62 -6.82
C ALA A 61 -1.31 5.94 -6.52
N LEU A 62 -0.11 6.09 -7.07
CA LEU A 62 0.72 7.28 -6.92
C LEU A 62 1.72 7.38 -8.06
N ASP A 63 2.16 8.59 -8.36
CA ASP A 63 3.21 8.82 -9.33
C ASP A 63 4.59 8.52 -8.73
N SER A 64 5.58 8.23 -9.58
CA SER A 64 6.95 7.97 -9.15
C SER A 64 7.53 9.14 -8.36
N ASP A 65 7.27 10.37 -8.81
CA ASP A 65 7.74 11.58 -8.13
C ASP A 65 7.11 11.69 -6.73
N THR A 66 5.82 11.36 -6.60
CA THR A 66 5.12 11.32 -5.30
C THR A 66 5.70 10.22 -4.40
N MET A 67 6.08 9.07 -4.96
CA MET A 67 6.73 7.98 -4.21
C MET A 67 8.11 8.40 -3.69
N GLU A 68 8.92 9.11 -4.48
CA GLU A 68 10.21 9.65 -4.05
C GLU A 68 10.00 10.64 -2.89
N ARG A 69 9.05 11.55 -3.02
CA ARG A 69 8.70 12.49 -1.94
C ARG A 69 8.20 11.77 -0.68
N TYR A 70 7.42 10.71 -0.83
CA TYR A 70 6.96 9.89 0.28
C TYR A 70 8.12 9.19 1.01
N ALA A 71 9.12 8.70 0.27
CA ALA A 71 10.30 8.07 0.83
C ALA A 71 11.18 9.04 1.65
N ASP A 72 11.21 10.31 1.24
CA ASP A 72 11.94 11.39 1.94
C ASP A 72 11.23 11.88 3.21
N LEU A 73 10.01 11.42 3.49
CA LEU A 73 9.28 11.82 4.70
C LEU A 73 9.86 11.22 5.98
N ASP A 74 9.86 12.02 7.04
CA ASP A 74 10.09 11.54 8.39
C ASP A 74 9.01 10.54 8.82
N GLU A 75 9.33 9.66 9.77
CA GLU A 75 8.42 8.62 10.27
C GLU A 75 7.08 9.20 10.74
N GLY A 76 7.11 10.33 11.46
CA GLY A 76 5.89 10.99 11.91
C GLY A 76 5.02 11.50 10.75
N ALA A 77 5.62 11.96 9.65
CA ALA A 77 4.86 12.39 8.48
C ALA A 77 4.28 11.17 7.74
N ARG A 78 5.04 10.07 7.61
CA ARG A 78 4.55 8.81 7.04
C ARG A 78 3.37 8.25 7.82
N MET A 79 3.44 8.22 9.16
CA MET A 79 2.33 7.77 10.01
C MET A 79 1.06 8.61 9.80
N ARG A 80 1.19 9.93 9.61
CA ARG A 80 0.05 10.80 9.29
C ARG A 80 -0.52 10.49 7.90
N VAL A 81 0.32 10.25 6.89
CA VAL A 81 -0.14 9.81 5.56
C VAL A 81 -0.91 8.49 5.66
N HIS A 82 -0.37 7.51 6.40
CA HIS A 82 -1.06 6.24 6.65
C HIS A 82 -2.42 6.43 7.31
N ALA A 83 -2.52 7.28 8.33
CA ALA A 83 -3.79 7.60 8.98
C ALA A 83 -4.78 8.24 7.99
N MET A 84 -4.33 9.20 7.18
CA MET A 84 -5.17 9.85 6.16
C MET A 84 -5.66 8.86 5.09
N LEU A 85 -4.79 7.93 4.65
CA LEU A 85 -5.16 6.88 3.69
C LEU A 85 -6.18 5.92 4.30
N HIS A 86 -5.97 5.51 5.56
CA HIS A 86 -6.90 4.66 6.29
C HIS A 86 -8.27 5.33 6.42
N ASP A 87 -8.32 6.59 6.87
CA ASP A 87 -9.57 7.35 6.99
C ASP A 87 -10.28 7.49 5.64
N ARG A 88 -9.53 7.68 4.55
CA ARG A 88 -10.10 7.78 3.21
C ARG A 88 -10.70 6.45 2.75
N VAL A 89 -10.00 5.34 2.97
CA VAL A 89 -10.51 3.99 2.67
C VAL A 89 -11.76 3.73 3.51
N GLN A 90 -11.75 4.04 4.80
CA GLN A 90 -12.89 3.85 5.69
C GLN A 90 -14.11 4.65 5.23
N GLN A 91 -13.92 5.93 4.88
CA GLN A 91 -15.01 6.76 4.34
C GLN A 91 -15.58 6.17 3.05
N MET A 92 -14.73 5.66 2.15
CA MET A 92 -15.19 5.01 0.92
C MET A 92 -15.96 3.71 1.21
N LEU A 93 -15.58 2.97 2.25
CA LEU A 93 -16.31 1.79 2.70
C LEU A 93 -17.68 2.15 3.30
N ASP A 94 -17.73 3.18 4.15
CA ASP A 94 -18.97 3.63 4.79
C ASP A 94 -20.01 4.15 3.77
N GLU A 95 -19.55 4.65 2.62
CA GLU A 95 -20.39 5.12 1.52
C GLU A 95 -20.91 3.99 0.61
N LEU A 96 -20.37 2.78 0.70
CA LEU A 96 -20.74 1.66 -0.16
C LEU A 96 -21.94 0.87 0.39
N PRO A 97 -23.01 0.66 -0.42
CA PRO A 97 -24.14 -0.16 0.01
C PRO A 97 -23.81 -1.65 -0.07
N GLY A 98 -23.66 -2.31 1.08
CA GLY A 98 -23.51 -3.77 1.20
C GLY A 98 -22.17 -4.32 0.69
N LEU A 99 -21.44 -5.04 1.54
CA LEU A 99 -20.14 -5.66 1.22
C LEU A 99 -20.26 -7.08 0.65
N ASP A 100 -21.43 -7.46 0.14
CA ASP A 100 -21.72 -8.85 -0.26
C ASP A 100 -21.02 -9.30 -1.57
N ASP A 101 -20.46 -8.37 -2.34
CA ASP A 101 -19.75 -8.65 -3.60
C ASP A 101 -18.25 -8.33 -3.50
N GLU A 102 -17.43 -8.96 -4.35
CA GLU A 102 -16.04 -8.57 -4.51
C GLU A 102 -15.93 -7.11 -4.99
N ARG A 103 -15.08 -6.32 -4.32
CA ARG A 103 -14.94 -4.88 -4.57
C ARG A 103 -13.49 -4.46 -4.50
N THR A 104 -13.11 -3.60 -5.44
CA THR A 104 -11.81 -2.95 -5.47
C THR A 104 -11.99 -1.46 -5.22
N LEU A 105 -11.45 -0.96 -4.11
CA LEU A 105 -11.37 0.46 -3.82
C LEU A 105 -10.09 1.02 -4.40
N THR A 106 -10.17 2.08 -5.21
CA THR A 106 -8.98 2.79 -5.68
C THR A 106 -8.82 4.08 -4.91
N VAL A 107 -7.66 4.27 -4.30
CA VAL A 107 -7.26 5.48 -3.58
C VAL A 107 -6.01 6.05 -4.22
N GLU A 108 -5.98 7.35 -4.44
CA GLU A 108 -4.82 8.03 -5.00
C GLU A 108 -4.09 8.80 -3.90
N LEU A 109 -2.79 8.55 -3.76
CA LEU A 109 -1.91 9.36 -2.94
C LEU A 109 -1.31 10.45 -3.81
N THR A 110 -1.58 11.70 -3.44
CA THR A 110 -1.14 12.88 -4.19
C THR A 110 -0.14 13.71 -3.39
N ASP A 111 0.63 14.51 -4.10
CA ASP A 111 1.54 15.51 -3.54
C ASP A 111 0.87 16.45 -2.52
N ALA A 112 -0.39 16.81 -2.75
CA ALA A 112 -1.14 17.65 -1.82
C ALA A 112 -1.42 16.93 -0.49
N MET A 113 -1.64 15.61 -0.52
CA MET A 113 -1.81 14.81 0.70
C MET A 113 -0.50 14.72 1.49
N LEU A 114 0.64 14.58 0.81
CA LEU A 114 1.95 14.63 1.45
C LEU A 114 2.20 15.99 2.10
N ASP A 115 1.89 17.09 1.39
CA ASP A 115 2.03 18.45 1.92
C ASP A 115 1.18 18.67 3.17
N VAL A 116 -0.06 18.18 3.18
CA VAL A 116 -0.94 18.26 4.36
C VAL A 116 -0.34 17.46 5.51
N ALA A 117 0.11 16.23 5.27
CA ALA A 117 0.73 15.39 6.30
C ALA A 117 1.99 16.04 6.91
N CYS A 118 2.79 16.74 6.10
CA CYS A 118 3.95 17.50 6.56
C CYS A 118 3.59 18.75 7.39
N ARG A 119 2.43 19.37 7.14
CA ARG A 119 1.98 20.60 7.82
C ARG A 119 1.28 20.36 9.14
N LEU A 120 0.83 19.14 9.42
CA LEU A 120 0.14 18.73 10.65
C LEU A 120 1.12 18.47 11.82
N GLN A 121 2.18 19.27 11.92
CA GLN A 121 3.18 19.19 13.00
C GLN A 121 2.69 19.81 14.30
#